data_AF-A0A968J6S3-F1
#
_entry.id   AF-A0A968J6S3-F1
#
_cell.length_a   1.000
_cell.length_b   1.000
_cell.length_c   1.000
_cell.angle_alpha   90.00
_cell.angle_beta   90.00
_cell.angle_gamma   90.00
#
_symmetry.space_group_name_H-M   'P 1'
#
loop_
_entity.id
_entity.type
_entity.pdbx_description
1 polymer ?
#
loop_
_entity_poly.entity_id
_entity_poly.type
_entity_poly.pdbx_seq_one_letter_code
_entity_poly.pdbx_strand_id
1 'polypeptide(L)'
;MSNLHKQPTSGSNRRFLTPLTSFLLVALGAGSAYTISNVYLGTATSRQDTASQPRGVASAQSAPLPGTDTNFVTTVVEEVGPAVVRINASRTVETEIPDQFDDPFFRRFFEGMPMPPERQRRGTGSGFILSSDGKILTNAHVVDGADRVTVTLRDGREFEGRVLGNDPLTDVAVVQIDAQQLPTVRLGNSDGVRPGEWVIAIGNPLGLDSTVTLGIISATGRSSGEVGVGDKRVDFIQTDAAINPGNSGGPLLNARGEVIGMNTAIISGAQGLGFSIPINRVQEISEQLISKGRVDRAYLGIQMLTLTPEVARNLNEDPNSGLFVEEEEGVLISRVVPGAPADRAGLRAGDVIVQVGNVEMPDSREIQQLVEATPINEPLSVEVIRQGQPLTITVRPGPFPLQEEE
;
A
#
# COMPACT_ATOMS: atom_id res chain seq x y z
N MET A 1 -9.22 4.19 56.18
CA MET A 1 -9.99 3.46 57.22
C MET A 1 -11.23 2.91 56.51
N SER A 2 -11.57 1.63 56.41
CA SER A 2 -11.11 0.40 57.06
C SER A 2 -11.33 -0.77 56.08
N ASN A 3 -10.40 -1.72 56.10
CA ASN A 3 -10.51 -3.05 55.50
C ASN A 3 -11.67 -3.85 56.12
N LEU A 4 -12.20 -4.85 55.39
CA LEU A 4 -12.46 -6.25 55.82
C LEU A 4 -13.33 -6.97 54.77
N HIS A 5 -12.75 -7.86 53.94
CA HIS A 5 -12.69 -9.31 54.15
C HIS A 5 -14.06 -10.02 54.24
N LYS A 6 -14.41 -10.80 53.21
CA LYS A 6 -15.18 -12.06 53.32
C LYS A 6 -15.22 -12.81 51.98
N GLN A 7 -14.49 -13.93 51.91
CA GLN A 7 -14.98 -15.16 51.26
C GLN A 7 -15.56 -16.06 52.37
N PRO A 8 -16.48 -16.99 52.05
CA PRO A 8 -16.03 -18.38 51.90
C PRO A 8 -16.83 -19.28 50.89
N THR A 9 -16.07 -20.20 50.28
CA THR A 9 -16.30 -21.66 50.09
C THR A 9 -17.39 -22.26 49.18
N SER A 10 -16.86 -23.07 48.25
CA SER A 10 -17.15 -24.52 48.01
C SER A 10 -18.18 -24.94 46.95
N GLY A 11 -17.64 -25.55 45.88
CA GLY A 11 -17.95 -26.95 45.55
C GLY A 11 -18.60 -27.23 44.19
N SER A 12 -17.83 -27.80 43.25
CA SER A 12 -18.20 -29.06 42.58
C SER A 12 -17.19 -29.44 41.49
N ASN A 13 -16.80 -30.71 41.52
CA ASN A 13 -15.86 -31.41 40.65
C ASN A 13 -16.38 -31.60 39.21
N ARG A 14 -15.46 -31.70 38.24
CA ARG A 14 -15.36 -32.85 37.31
C ARG A 14 -14.08 -32.80 36.47
N ARG A 15 -13.20 -33.78 36.72
CA ARG A 15 -12.07 -34.18 35.88
C ARG A 15 -12.56 -35.11 34.77
N PHE A 16 -12.03 -34.99 33.56
CA PHE A 16 -12.11 -36.04 32.54
C PHE A 16 -10.70 -36.54 32.20
N LEU A 17 -10.57 -37.86 32.26
CA LEU A 17 -9.38 -38.67 31.99
C LEU A 17 -9.31 -39.07 30.51
N THR A 18 -8.07 -39.21 30.04
CA THR A 18 -7.59 -39.82 28.78
C THR A 18 -7.99 -41.29 28.59
N PRO A 19 -7.71 -41.87 27.41
CA PRO A 19 -6.83 -43.04 27.43
C PRO A 19 -5.69 -43.03 26.40
N LEU A 20 -4.58 -43.65 26.83
CA LEU A 20 -3.40 -44.11 26.10
C LEU A 20 -3.74 -45.18 25.05
N THR A 21 -2.94 -45.24 23.98
CA THR A 21 -2.48 -46.52 23.41
C THR A 21 -1.00 -46.43 23.04
N SER A 22 -0.23 -47.35 23.63
CA SER A 22 1.19 -47.58 23.41
C SER A 22 1.41 -48.68 22.38
N PHE A 23 2.47 -48.60 21.57
CA PHE A 23 3.16 -49.80 21.07
C PHE A 23 4.67 -49.54 21.04
N LEU A 24 5.39 -50.41 21.73
CA LEU A 24 6.84 -50.42 21.88
C LEU A 24 7.28 -51.85 21.55
N LEU A 25 8.23 -52.01 20.61
CA LEU A 25 8.92 -53.28 20.37
C LEU A 25 10.38 -52.97 20.03
N VAL A 26 11.26 -53.55 20.85
CA VAL A 26 12.72 -53.45 20.85
C VAL A 26 13.30 -54.77 20.35
N ALA A 27 14.32 -54.71 19.48
CA ALA A 27 15.46 -55.65 19.41
C ALA A 27 16.51 -55.06 18.42
N LEU A 28 17.65 -54.51 18.88
CA LEU A 28 18.94 -55.17 19.18
C LEU A 28 19.63 -55.84 17.98
N GLY A 29 20.82 -55.34 17.63
CA GLY A 29 21.77 -56.03 16.76
C GLY A 29 22.93 -55.13 16.30
N ALA A 30 23.96 -54.98 17.15
CA ALA A 30 25.26 -54.41 16.81
C ALA A 30 26.35 -55.50 16.83
N GLY A 31 27.33 -55.41 15.93
CA GLY A 31 28.56 -56.23 15.88
C GLY A 31 28.56 -57.27 14.74
N SER A 32 29.63 -57.56 14.00
CA SER A 32 31.07 -57.26 14.14
C SER A 32 31.80 -57.58 12.82
N ALA A 33 32.91 -56.86 12.59
CA ALA A 33 34.09 -57.08 11.74
C ALA A 33 34.28 -58.38 10.91
N TYR A 34 34.80 -58.20 9.69
CA TYR A 34 35.85 -59.08 9.13
C TYR A 34 36.86 -58.29 8.30
N THR A 35 38.12 -58.67 8.45
CA THR A 35 39.37 -57.95 8.13
C THR A 35 40.22 -58.68 7.06
N ILE A 36 40.99 -57.92 6.26
CA ILE A 36 42.36 -58.23 5.69
C ILE A 36 42.43 -59.40 4.67
N SER A 37 43.24 -59.47 3.60
CA SER A 37 44.11 -58.62 2.76
C SER A 37 44.75 -59.54 1.66
N ASN A 38 45.39 -58.93 0.65
CA ASN A 38 46.45 -59.45 -0.26
C ASN A 38 46.04 -60.30 -1.48
N VAL A 39 46.18 -59.81 -2.72
CA VAL A 39 47.39 -59.71 -3.59
C VAL A 39 47.95 -61.08 -4.02
N TYR A 40 47.79 -61.48 -5.30
CA TYR A 40 48.88 -61.71 -6.26
C TYR A 40 48.39 -62.15 -7.66
N LEU A 41 49.22 -61.80 -8.65
CA LEU A 41 49.18 -61.92 -10.11
C LEU A 41 48.65 -63.22 -10.74
N GLY A 42 48.15 -63.10 -11.98
CA GLY A 42 48.09 -64.20 -12.94
C GLY A 42 47.56 -63.80 -14.32
N THR A 43 48.44 -63.78 -15.31
CA THR A 43 48.24 -63.45 -16.73
C THR A 43 47.20 -64.31 -17.44
N ALA A 44 46.31 -63.70 -18.22
CA ALA A 44 45.58 -64.40 -19.29
C ALA A 44 45.39 -63.50 -20.51
N THR A 45 45.86 -64.06 -21.62
CA THR A 45 45.95 -63.59 -23.00
C THR A 45 44.65 -63.10 -23.63
N SER A 46 44.81 -62.12 -24.51
CA SER A 46 43.82 -61.49 -25.39
C SER A 46 42.92 -62.47 -26.13
N ARG A 47 41.61 -62.25 -26.03
CA ARG A 47 40.65 -62.50 -27.12
C ARG A 47 39.98 -61.18 -27.45
N GLN A 48 40.16 -60.73 -28.70
CA GLN A 48 39.41 -59.64 -29.29
C GLN A 48 37.98 -60.12 -29.53
N ASP A 49 37.09 -59.74 -28.62
CA ASP A 49 35.67 -59.60 -28.94
C ASP A 49 35.41 -58.12 -29.19
N THR A 50 34.96 -57.81 -30.40
CA THR A 50 34.46 -56.49 -30.82
C THR A 50 33.24 -56.11 -29.98
N ALA A 51 33.51 -55.54 -28.80
CA ALA A 51 32.52 -54.85 -28.00
C ALA A 51 32.42 -53.40 -28.49
N SER A 52 31.21 -53.01 -28.89
CA SER A 52 30.78 -51.64 -29.13
C SER A 52 31.26 -50.72 -28.01
N GLN A 53 32.10 -49.75 -28.35
CA GLN A 53 32.53 -48.73 -27.40
C GLN A 53 31.31 -47.99 -26.85
N PRO A 54 31.16 -47.85 -25.51
CA PRO A 54 30.30 -46.81 -24.98
C PRO A 54 30.88 -45.48 -25.49
N ARG A 55 30.07 -44.72 -26.24
CA ARG A 55 30.39 -43.34 -26.58
C ARG A 55 30.82 -42.66 -25.29
N GLY A 56 32.07 -42.20 -25.25
CA GLY A 56 32.56 -41.39 -24.16
C GLY A 56 31.52 -40.32 -23.87
N VAL A 57 31.07 -40.27 -22.61
CA VAL A 57 30.34 -39.11 -22.13
C VAL A 57 31.32 -37.96 -22.32
N ALA A 58 31.11 -37.18 -23.37
CA ALA A 58 31.85 -35.95 -23.54
C ALA A 58 31.66 -35.20 -22.24
N SER A 59 32.76 -34.91 -21.53
CA SER A 59 32.69 -33.92 -20.48
C SER A 59 32.12 -32.68 -21.16
N ALA A 60 30.89 -32.32 -20.82
CA ALA A 60 30.39 -31.01 -21.17
C ALA A 60 31.35 -30.04 -20.48
N GLN A 61 32.37 -29.60 -21.22
CA GLN A 61 33.05 -28.36 -20.90
C GLN A 61 31.90 -27.35 -20.82
N SER A 62 31.61 -26.88 -19.61
CA SER A 62 30.73 -25.74 -19.42
C SER A 62 31.31 -24.65 -20.30
N ALA A 63 30.67 -24.41 -21.45
CA ALA A 63 30.97 -23.27 -22.27
C ALA A 63 30.91 -22.06 -21.31
N PRO A 64 31.97 -21.23 -21.22
CA PRO A 64 31.82 -19.95 -20.57
C PRO A 64 30.67 -19.25 -21.29
N LEU A 65 29.65 -18.85 -20.53
CA LEU A 65 28.55 -18.05 -21.07
C LEU A 65 29.18 -16.86 -21.82
N PRO A 66 28.86 -16.66 -23.11
CA PRO A 66 29.33 -15.48 -23.82
C PRO A 66 28.80 -14.23 -23.10
N GLY A 67 29.65 -13.20 -22.98
CA GLY A 67 29.53 -12.13 -22.00
C GLY A 67 28.30 -11.21 -22.06
N THR A 68 28.10 -10.49 -20.96
CA THR A 68 27.18 -9.33 -20.76
C THR A 68 25.69 -9.61 -20.98
N ASP A 69 25.10 -10.48 -20.17
CA ASP A 69 23.63 -10.56 -20.05
C ASP A 69 23.15 -9.66 -18.89
N THR A 70 23.26 -8.34 -19.06
CA THR A 70 22.42 -7.40 -18.30
C THR A 70 20.96 -7.67 -18.69
N ASN A 71 20.16 -8.21 -17.76
CA ASN A 71 18.74 -8.42 -18.01
C ASN A 71 17.99 -7.06 -18.10
N PHE A 72 16.76 -7.06 -18.61
CA PHE A 72 16.00 -5.81 -18.78
C PHE A 72 15.83 -5.02 -17.47
N VAL A 73 15.78 -5.69 -16.32
CA VAL A 73 15.69 -5.05 -15.01
C VAL A 73 16.94 -4.23 -14.72
N THR A 74 18.14 -4.78 -14.98
CA THR A 74 19.40 -4.04 -14.80
C THR A 74 19.46 -2.81 -15.69
N THR A 75 19.01 -2.89 -16.95
CA THR A 75 18.93 -1.74 -17.84
C THR A 75 18.00 -0.65 -17.29
N VAL A 76 16.80 -1.02 -16.85
CA VAL A 76 15.84 -0.07 -16.27
C VAL A 76 16.38 0.57 -14.99
N VAL A 77 17.02 -0.21 -14.11
CA VAL A 77 17.58 0.29 -12.85
C VAL A 77 18.75 1.25 -13.10
N GLU A 78 19.62 0.95 -14.07
CA GLU A 78 20.72 1.83 -14.46
C GLU A 78 20.21 3.16 -15.03
N GLU A 79 19.17 3.10 -15.86
CA GLU A 79 18.56 4.29 -16.47
C GLU A 79 17.81 5.15 -15.44
N VAL A 80 16.94 4.54 -14.63
CA VAL A 80 16.01 5.26 -13.75
C VAL A 80 16.59 5.54 -12.36
N GLY A 81 17.48 4.67 -11.86
CA GLY A 81 18.05 4.77 -10.52
C GLY A 81 18.62 6.14 -10.14
N PRO A 82 19.33 6.88 -11.02
CA PRO A 82 19.80 8.23 -10.72
C PRO A 82 18.69 9.23 -10.37
N ALA A 83 17.47 9.03 -10.86
CA ALA A 83 16.30 9.86 -10.59
C ALA A 83 15.54 9.47 -9.30
N VAL A 84 15.91 8.36 -8.65
CA VAL A 84 15.28 7.88 -7.40
C VAL A 84 16.08 8.39 -6.19
N VAL A 85 15.38 9.03 -5.27
CA VAL A 85 15.98 9.76 -4.15
C VAL A 85 15.54 9.18 -2.82
N ARG A 86 16.37 9.36 -1.80
CA ARG A 86 15.98 9.14 -0.41
C ARG A 86 15.32 10.41 0.13
N ILE A 87 14.26 10.25 0.91
CA ILE A 87 13.64 11.36 1.64
C ILE A 87 13.70 11.04 3.12
N ASN A 88 14.28 11.95 3.89
CA ASN A 88 14.24 11.94 5.35
C ASN A 88 13.44 13.13 5.83
N ALA A 89 12.36 12.87 6.56
CA ALA A 89 11.56 13.88 7.23
C ALA A 89 11.83 13.81 8.73
N SER A 90 11.87 14.94 9.41
CA SER A 90 11.96 14.96 10.87
C SER A 90 10.98 15.95 11.47
N ARG A 91 10.30 15.54 12.54
CA ARG A 91 9.43 16.36 13.40
C ARG A 91 10.01 16.40 14.81
N THR A 92 10.17 17.59 15.37
CA THR A 92 10.54 17.80 16.75
C THR A 92 9.28 17.69 17.59
N VAL A 93 9.16 16.66 18.42
CA VAL A 93 7.95 16.48 19.25
C VAL A 93 8.25 16.98 20.66
N GLU A 94 7.50 17.98 21.12
CA GLU A 94 7.37 18.29 22.54
C GLU A 94 6.41 17.27 23.16
N THR A 95 6.98 16.27 23.84
CA THR A 95 6.34 15.37 24.81
C THR A 95 4.85 15.07 24.58
N GLU A 96 4.55 14.08 23.73
CA GLU A 96 3.47 13.10 23.95
C GLU A 96 3.58 11.98 22.91
N ILE A 97 3.40 10.73 23.36
CA ILE A 97 3.46 9.53 22.51
C ILE A 97 2.01 9.17 22.14
N PRO A 98 1.65 9.21 20.85
CA PRO A 98 0.62 8.29 20.35
C PRO A 98 1.23 7.04 19.71
N ASP A 99 0.62 5.88 19.99
CA ASP A 99 1.02 4.48 19.76
C ASP A 99 1.24 4.02 18.29
N GLN A 100 1.22 4.93 17.30
CA GLN A 100 1.14 4.53 15.89
C GLN A 100 2.49 4.29 15.19
N PHE A 101 3.62 4.48 15.89
CA PHE A 101 4.99 4.22 15.38
C PHE A 101 5.68 3.03 16.07
N ASP A 102 4.93 2.19 16.79
CA ASP A 102 5.44 0.98 17.44
C ASP A 102 5.33 -0.26 16.52
N ASP A 103 5.58 -0.09 15.21
CA ASP A 103 5.56 -1.22 14.28
C ASP A 103 6.86 -2.06 14.43
N PRO A 104 6.77 -3.35 14.84
CA PRO A 104 7.93 -4.21 15.08
C PRO A 104 8.80 -4.44 13.83
N PHE A 105 8.24 -4.29 12.63
CA PHE A 105 8.95 -4.42 11.37
C PHE A 105 9.91 -3.24 11.15
N PHE A 106 9.45 -2.00 11.43
CA PHE A 106 10.28 -0.80 11.34
C PHE A 106 11.45 -0.83 12.33
N ARG A 107 11.20 -1.25 13.59
CA ARG A 107 12.27 -1.39 14.59
C ARG A 107 13.35 -2.38 14.15
N ARG A 108 12.97 -3.50 13.55
CA ARG A 108 13.89 -4.54 13.11
C ARG A 108 14.70 -4.14 11.86
N PHE A 109 14.11 -3.34 10.97
CA PHE A 109 14.82 -2.84 9.79
C PHE A 109 15.94 -1.84 10.15
N PHE A 110 15.77 -1.07 11.22
CA PHE A 110 16.71 -0.04 11.67
C PHE A 110 17.57 -0.45 12.88
N GLU A 111 17.57 -1.74 13.22
CA GLU A 111 18.31 -2.29 14.36
C GLU A 111 19.83 -2.14 14.13
N GLY A 112 20.51 -1.30 14.93
CA GLY A 112 21.96 -1.08 14.87
C GLY A 112 22.44 0.32 14.45
N MET A 113 21.54 1.25 14.11
CA MET A 113 21.91 2.67 13.90
C MET A 113 21.91 3.46 15.22
N PRO A 114 22.82 4.44 15.41
CA PRO A 114 22.80 5.28 16.61
C PRO A 114 21.49 6.07 16.68
N MET A 115 20.63 5.71 17.62
CA MET A 115 19.40 6.45 17.90
C MET A 115 19.77 7.78 18.57
N PRO A 116 19.46 8.95 17.97
CA PRO A 116 19.54 10.21 18.69
C PRO A 116 18.54 10.21 19.85
N PRO A 117 18.79 11.00 20.90
CA PRO A 117 17.85 11.12 22.02
C PRO A 117 16.45 11.51 21.52
N GLU A 118 15.45 10.92 22.16
CA GLU A 118 14.03 10.74 21.86
C GLU A 118 13.17 12.01 21.66
N ARG A 119 13.69 13.06 21.00
CA ARG A 119 12.97 14.33 20.75
C ARG A 119 12.57 14.57 19.29
N GLN A 120 12.98 13.69 18.37
CA GLN A 120 12.72 13.83 16.93
C GLN A 120 12.09 12.55 16.37
N ARG A 121 10.83 12.61 15.93
CA ARG A 121 10.24 11.58 15.07
C ARG A 121 10.81 11.72 13.67
N ARG A 122 11.24 10.62 13.06
CA ARG A 122 11.83 10.61 11.71
C ARG A 122 10.94 9.81 10.77
N GLY A 123 10.48 10.44 9.70
CA GLY A 123 9.95 9.76 8.51
C GLY A 123 11.11 9.43 7.57
N THR A 124 11.10 8.27 6.94
CA THR A 124 12.07 7.92 5.90
C THR A 124 11.36 7.15 4.81
N GLY A 125 11.64 7.50 3.56
CA GLY A 125 11.08 6.85 2.40
C GLY A 125 11.90 7.16 1.16
N SER A 126 11.30 6.86 0.01
CA SER A 126 11.84 7.16 -1.30
C SER A 126 11.01 8.22 -2.01
N GLY A 127 11.60 8.84 -3.01
CA GLY A 127 10.88 9.66 -3.99
C GLY A 127 11.51 9.51 -5.37
N PHE A 128 10.95 10.18 -6.36
CA PHE A 128 11.56 10.26 -7.68
C PHE A 128 11.43 11.65 -8.30
N ILE A 129 12.47 12.05 -9.02
CA ILE A 129 12.60 13.37 -9.62
C ILE A 129 11.74 13.43 -10.89
N LEU A 130 10.73 14.29 -10.85
CA LEU A 130 9.80 14.55 -11.95
C LEU A 130 10.37 15.54 -12.96
N SER A 131 11.13 16.54 -12.50
CA SER A 131 11.63 17.62 -13.36
C SER A 131 13.09 17.96 -13.05
N SER A 132 13.81 18.41 -14.08
CA SER A 132 15.24 18.70 -14.01
C SER A 132 15.58 19.89 -13.10
N ASP A 133 14.57 20.68 -12.72
CA ASP A 133 14.64 21.80 -11.78
C ASP A 133 14.25 21.41 -10.34
N GLY A 134 14.12 20.11 -10.01
CA GLY A 134 14.08 19.65 -8.62
C GLY A 134 12.71 19.35 -8.02
N LYS A 135 11.65 19.15 -8.83
CA LYS A 135 10.37 18.64 -8.30
C LYS A 135 10.46 17.13 -8.13
N ILE A 136 10.08 16.67 -6.95
CA ILE A 136 10.15 15.27 -6.53
C ILE A 136 8.77 14.84 -6.05
N LEU A 137 8.35 13.65 -6.50
CA LEU A 137 7.15 12.97 -6.01
C LEU A 137 7.52 11.98 -4.91
N THR A 138 6.65 11.88 -3.90
CA THR A 138 6.75 10.95 -2.78
C THR A 138 5.38 10.72 -2.16
N ASN A 139 5.28 9.84 -1.16
CA ASN A 139 4.06 9.72 -0.39
C ASN A 139 3.84 10.86 0.60
N ALA A 140 2.58 11.16 0.90
CA ALA A 140 2.22 12.15 1.92
C ALA A 140 2.71 11.72 3.30
N HIS A 141 2.50 10.46 3.69
CA HIS A 141 2.92 9.95 5.00
C HIS A 141 4.44 10.01 5.24
N VAL A 142 5.26 10.12 4.18
CA VAL A 142 6.72 10.26 4.30
C VAL A 142 7.10 11.66 4.79
N VAL A 143 6.33 12.70 4.44
CA VAL A 143 6.64 14.11 4.72
C VAL A 143 5.62 14.78 5.65
N ASP A 144 4.62 14.05 6.10
CA ASP A 144 3.53 14.58 6.91
C ASP A 144 4.03 15.11 8.27
N GLY A 145 3.55 16.30 8.65
CA GLY A 145 3.94 16.99 9.88
C GLY A 145 5.45 17.24 10.05
N ALA A 146 6.25 17.18 8.98
CA ALA A 146 7.70 17.32 9.06
C ALA A 146 8.14 18.78 9.17
N ASP A 147 8.97 19.10 10.17
CA ASP A 147 9.60 20.43 10.29
C ASP A 147 10.72 20.63 9.26
N ARG A 148 11.40 19.53 8.91
CA ARG A 148 12.51 19.51 7.98
C ARG A 148 12.42 18.28 7.10
N VAL A 149 12.61 18.48 5.80
CA VAL A 149 12.77 17.42 4.81
C VAL A 149 14.17 17.54 4.20
N THR A 150 14.91 16.45 4.19
CA THR A 150 16.20 16.31 3.53
C THR A 150 16.09 15.27 2.43
N VAL A 151 16.52 15.64 1.23
CA VAL A 151 16.57 14.75 0.07
C VAL A 151 18.02 14.36 -0.21
N THR A 152 18.30 13.06 -0.28
CA THR A 152 19.62 12.53 -0.66
C THR A 152 19.52 11.87 -2.03
N LEU A 153 20.29 12.36 -3.00
CA LEU A 153 20.39 11.77 -4.33
C LEU A 153 21.22 10.49 -4.31
N ARG A 154 21.12 9.67 -5.36
CA ARG A 154 21.91 8.45 -5.52
C ARG A 154 23.43 8.69 -5.52
N ASP A 155 23.87 9.87 -5.95
CA ASP A 155 25.29 10.27 -5.95
C ASP A 155 25.79 10.78 -4.58
N GLY A 156 24.94 10.74 -3.54
CA GLY A 156 25.26 11.16 -2.19
C GLY A 156 25.11 12.66 -1.93
N ARG A 157 24.74 13.48 -2.92
CA ARG A 157 24.42 14.89 -2.68
C ARG A 157 23.15 15.01 -1.83
N GLU A 158 23.17 15.93 -0.87
CA GLU A 158 22.05 16.21 0.00
C GLU A 158 21.51 17.63 -0.22
N PHE A 159 20.19 17.76 -0.18
CA PHE A 159 19.47 19.01 -0.37
C PHE A 159 18.40 19.17 0.70
N GLU A 160 18.18 20.41 1.14
CA GLU A 160 16.99 20.74 1.91
C GLU A 160 15.78 20.76 0.98
N GLY A 161 14.74 19.99 1.34
CA GLY A 161 13.50 19.88 0.61
C GLY A 161 12.41 20.78 1.18
N ARG A 162 11.74 21.52 0.30
CA ARG A 162 10.52 22.27 0.63
C ARG A 162 9.31 21.47 0.16
N VAL A 163 8.41 21.11 1.07
CA VAL A 163 7.12 20.52 0.69
C VAL A 163 6.30 21.61 -0.01
N LEU A 164 5.99 21.42 -1.29
CA LEU A 164 5.11 22.33 -2.03
C LEU A 164 3.64 22.11 -1.65
N GLY A 165 3.29 20.86 -1.36
CA GLY A 165 1.99 20.44 -0.86
C GLY A 165 1.96 18.93 -0.66
N ASN A 166 1.00 18.45 0.12
CA ASN A 166 0.69 17.04 0.27
C ASN A 166 -0.82 16.82 0.29
N ASP A 167 -1.21 15.58 0.06
CA ASP A 167 -2.60 15.14 0.05
C ASP A 167 -2.75 13.80 0.79
N PRO A 168 -3.11 13.81 2.08
CA PRO A 168 -3.18 12.60 2.90
C PRO A 168 -4.21 11.57 2.41
N LEU A 169 -5.27 12.02 1.73
CA LEU A 169 -6.35 11.16 1.24
C LEU A 169 -5.90 10.26 0.09
N THR A 170 -4.95 10.69 -0.73
CA THR A 170 -4.38 9.85 -1.80
C THR A 170 -2.96 9.42 -1.53
N ASP A 171 -2.37 9.92 -0.44
CA ASP A 171 -1.01 9.65 -0.03
C ASP A 171 0.03 10.13 -1.04
N VAL A 172 -0.19 11.30 -1.65
CA VAL A 172 0.71 11.96 -2.62
C VAL A 172 1.28 13.25 -2.03
N ALA A 173 2.57 13.51 -2.24
CA ALA A 173 3.20 14.77 -1.91
C ALA A 173 4.22 15.20 -2.96
N VAL A 174 4.46 16.52 -3.03
CA VAL A 174 5.46 17.13 -3.89
C VAL A 174 6.49 17.87 -3.03
N VAL A 175 7.77 17.55 -3.25
CA VAL A 175 8.91 18.21 -2.61
C VAL A 175 9.73 18.92 -3.68
N GLN A 176 10.20 20.13 -3.38
CA GLN A 176 11.10 20.91 -4.21
C GLN A 176 12.48 21.00 -3.56
N ILE A 177 13.54 20.76 -4.34
CA ILE A 177 14.94 21.01 -3.94
C ILE A 177 15.57 22.09 -4.81
N ASP A 178 16.55 22.83 -4.28
CA ASP A 178 17.28 23.83 -5.06
C ASP A 178 18.45 23.18 -5.82
N ALA A 179 18.14 22.61 -6.98
CA ALA A 179 19.12 21.97 -7.87
C ALA A 179 18.63 22.03 -9.33
N GLN A 180 19.57 21.95 -10.27
CA GLN A 180 19.30 21.97 -11.70
C GLN A 180 19.98 20.82 -12.42
N GLN A 181 19.54 20.54 -13.65
CA GLN A 181 20.08 19.48 -14.52
C GLN A 181 20.02 18.10 -13.86
N LEU A 182 18.98 17.87 -13.07
CA LEU A 182 18.77 16.59 -12.42
C LEU A 182 18.30 15.53 -13.42
N PRO A 183 18.67 14.24 -13.21
CA PRO A 183 18.05 13.13 -13.92
C PRO A 183 16.57 13.05 -13.56
N THR A 184 15.72 12.73 -14.54
CA THR A 184 14.27 12.66 -14.36
C THR A 184 13.72 11.30 -14.79
N VAL A 185 12.60 10.90 -14.20
CA VAL A 185 11.86 9.74 -14.68
C VAL A 185 11.08 10.05 -15.96
N ARG A 186 10.66 9.01 -16.68
CA ARG A 186 9.64 9.10 -17.75
C ARG A 186 8.31 8.60 -17.20
N LEU A 187 7.26 9.40 -17.30
CA LEU A 187 5.91 8.97 -16.91
C LEU A 187 5.30 8.10 -18.00
N GLY A 188 4.69 6.98 -17.60
CA GLY A 188 3.90 6.11 -18.45
C GLY A 188 2.41 6.47 -18.39
N ASN A 189 1.56 5.48 -18.66
CA ASN A 189 0.11 5.60 -18.53
C ASN A 189 -0.42 4.42 -17.69
N SER A 190 -1.07 4.72 -16.57
CA SER A 190 -1.62 3.69 -15.67
C SER A 190 -2.94 3.07 -16.16
N ASP A 191 -3.69 3.74 -17.04
CA ASP A 191 -5.01 3.25 -17.50
C ASP A 191 -4.90 2.04 -18.43
N GLY A 192 -3.74 1.89 -19.08
CA GLY A 192 -3.44 0.77 -19.98
C GLY A 192 -2.79 -0.45 -19.30
N VAL A 193 -2.53 -0.37 -18.00
CA VAL A 193 -1.82 -1.41 -17.24
C VAL A 193 -2.72 -2.64 -17.09
N ARG A 194 -2.14 -3.83 -17.30
CA ARG A 194 -2.87 -5.10 -17.21
C ARG A 194 -2.22 -6.10 -16.27
N PRO A 195 -3.02 -6.94 -15.58
CA PRO A 195 -2.50 -8.08 -14.84
C PRO A 195 -1.57 -8.95 -15.68
N GLY A 196 -0.46 -9.38 -15.09
CA GLY A 196 0.59 -10.18 -15.73
C GLY A 196 1.73 -9.36 -16.36
N GLU A 197 1.61 -8.04 -16.48
CA GLU A 197 2.71 -7.19 -16.95
C GLU A 197 3.84 -7.13 -15.91
N TRP A 198 5.10 -7.23 -16.34
CA TRP A 198 6.27 -7.09 -15.48
C TRP A 198 6.37 -5.69 -14.89
N VAL A 199 6.72 -5.63 -13.60
CA VAL A 199 6.96 -4.38 -12.89
C VAL A 199 8.19 -4.42 -12.01
N ILE A 200 8.85 -3.28 -11.91
CA ILE A 200 10.06 -3.08 -11.11
C ILE A 200 9.76 -1.96 -10.13
N ALA A 201 9.80 -2.25 -8.83
CA ALA A 201 9.71 -1.23 -7.79
C ALA A 201 11.13 -0.84 -7.35
N ILE A 202 11.42 0.45 -7.40
CA ILE A 202 12.73 1.00 -6.99
C ILE A 202 12.53 1.90 -5.77
N GLY A 203 13.42 1.78 -4.80
CA GLY A 203 13.56 2.70 -3.67
C GLY A 203 15.02 3.07 -3.43
N ASN A 204 15.25 4.06 -2.59
CA ASN A 204 16.57 4.46 -2.10
C ASN A 204 16.53 4.65 -0.57
N PRO A 205 16.28 3.60 0.22
CA PRO A 205 16.11 3.73 1.68
C PRO A 205 17.37 4.22 2.41
N LEU A 206 18.56 3.87 1.89
CA LEU A 206 19.83 4.12 2.58
C LEU A 206 20.62 5.29 2.00
N GLY A 207 20.25 5.81 0.83
CA GLY A 207 20.95 6.94 0.18
C GLY A 207 22.28 6.56 -0.49
N LEU A 208 22.61 5.25 -0.51
CA LEU A 208 23.87 4.71 -1.03
C LEU A 208 23.63 3.60 -2.06
N ASP A 209 22.64 2.74 -1.82
CA ASP A 209 22.21 1.67 -2.73
C ASP A 209 20.68 1.66 -2.89
N SER A 210 20.22 1.54 -4.14
CA SER A 210 18.81 1.41 -4.45
C SER A 210 18.30 0.01 -4.08
N THR A 211 17.14 -0.07 -3.44
CA THR A 211 16.42 -1.35 -3.30
C THR A 211 15.60 -1.57 -4.56
N VAL A 212 15.76 -2.74 -5.17
CA VAL A 212 15.03 -3.12 -6.39
C VAL A 212 14.27 -4.40 -6.11
N THR A 213 12.97 -4.40 -6.40
CA THR A 213 12.13 -5.59 -6.36
C THR A 213 11.43 -5.76 -7.70
N LEU A 214 11.26 -7.01 -8.13
CA LEU A 214 10.63 -7.39 -9.39
C LEU A 214 9.37 -8.17 -9.09
N GLY A 215 8.33 -7.95 -9.87
CA GLY A 215 7.10 -8.72 -9.84
C GLY A 215 6.27 -8.50 -11.10
N ILE A 216 4.99 -8.77 -10.99
CA ILE A 216 3.98 -8.49 -12.00
C ILE A 216 2.84 -7.65 -11.41
N ILE A 217 2.03 -7.07 -12.28
CA ILE A 217 0.72 -6.56 -11.91
C ILE A 217 -0.17 -7.75 -11.55
N SER A 218 -0.73 -7.75 -10.35
CA SER A 218 -1.69 -8.77 -9.90
C SER A 218 -3.13 -8.32 -10.15
N ALA A 219 -3.43 -7.03 -9.98
CA ALA A 219 -4.75 -6.43 -10.23
C ALA A 219 -4.64 -4.92 -10.41
N THR A 220 -5.67 -4.32 -11.00
CA THR A 220 -5.85 -2.86 -11.13
C THR A 220 -7.22 -2.46 -10.58
N GLY A 221 -7.39 -1.19 -10.20
CA GLY A 221 -8.69 -0.66 -9.77
C GLY A 221 -9.16 -1.13 -8.39
N ARG A 222 -8.25 -1.57 -7.52
CA ARG A 222 -8.59 -1.99 -6.15
C ARG A 222 -8.93 -0.78 -5.31
N SER A 223 -10.17 -0.71 -4.83
CA SER A 223 -10.58 0.41 -3.99
C SER A 223 -9.86 0.40 -2.64
N SER A 224 -9.72 1.59 -2.06
CA SER A 224 -9.22 1.77 -0.70
C SER A 224 -10.01 0.95 0.34
N GLY A 225 -11.33 0.80 0.16
CA GLY A 225 -12.17 -0.04 1.03
C GLY A 225 -11.89 -1.54 0.90
N GLU A 226 -11.73 -2.05 -0.34
CA GLU A 226 -11.43 -3.47 -0.59
C GLU A 226 -10.09 -3.91 0.00
N VAL A 227 -9.13 -3.00 0.08
CA VAL A 227 -7.78 -3.29 0.59
C VAL A 227 -7.60 -2.89 2.05
N GLY A 228 -8.69 -2.51 2.74
CA GLY A 228 -8.69 -2.28 4.19
C GLY A 228 -8.13 -0.93 4.64
N VAL A 229 -8.02 0.05 3.73
CA VAL A 229 -7.56 1.43 4.03
C VAL A 229 -8.63 2.46 3.65
N GLY A 230 -9.84 2.29 4.19
CA GLY A 230 -11.01 3.09 3.83
C GLY A 230 -10.89 4.60 4.14
N ASP A 231 -9.86 5.04 4.85
CA ASP A 231 -9.49 6.44 5.04
C ASP A 231 -8.85 7.06 3.78
N LYS A 232 -8.23 6.23 2.93
CA LYS A 232 -7.73 6.63 1.62
C LYS A 232 -8.86 6.70 0.60
N ARG A 233 -8.69 7.57 -0.40
CA ARG A 233 -9.65 7.84 -1.48
C ARG A 233 -8.97 7.73 -2.83
N VAL A 234 -8.35 6.58 -3.04
CA VAL A 234 -7.66 6.26 -4.29
C VAL A 234 -7.79 4.78 -4.61
N ASP A 235 -7.84 4.48 -5.90
CA ASP A 235 -7.78 3.11 -6.39
C ASP A 235 -6.33 2.73 -6.61
N PHE A 236 -5.98 1.49 -6.25
CA PHE A 236 -4.60 1.03 -6.27
C PHE A 236 -4.33 0.06 -7.43
N ILE A 237 -3.09 0.09 -7.89
CA ILE A 237 -2.46 -1.00 -8.62
C ILE A 237 -1.93 -1.99 -7.58
N GLN A 238 -2.28 -3.27 -7.74
CA GLN A 238 -1.77 -4.36 -6.91
C GLN A 238 -0.64 -5.08 -7.66
N THR A 239 0.44 -5.41 -6.96
CA THR A 239 1.58 -6.16 -7.47
C THR A 239 2.07 -7.19 -6.45
N ASP A 240 2.76 -8.23 -6.92
CA ASP A 240 3.51 -9.15 -6.06
C ASP A 240 4.99 -8.72 -5.88
N ALA A 241 5.43 -7.64 -6.54
CA ALA A 241 6.69 -7.01 -6.23
C ALA A 241 6.69 -6.54 -4.77
N ALA A 242 7.75 -6.86 -4.02
CA ALA A 242 7.80 -6.51 -2.62
C ALA A 242 7.83 -4.99 -2.42
N ILE A 243 6.78 -4.46 -1.80
CA ILE A 243 6.66 -3.07 -1.36
C ILE A 243 6.89 -3.01 0.15
N ASN A 244 7.76 -2.12 0.58
CA ASN A 244 8.19 -1.96 1.96
C ASN A 244 8.45 -0.47 2.23
N PRO A 245 8.60 -0.05 3.49
CA PRO A 245 8.84 1.36 3.83
C PRO A 245 10.03 1.97 3.06
N GLY A 246 11.03 1.15 2.71
CA GLY A 246 12.21 1.61 2.00
C GLY A 246 11.98 2.01 0.54
N ASN A 247 10.98 1.45 -0.15
CA ASN A 247 10.62 1.86 -1.52
C ASN A 247 9.28 2.61 -1.61
N SER A 248 8.61 2.84 -0.47
CA SER A 248 7.42 3.70 -0.39
C SER A 248 7.76 5.12 -0.86
N GLY A 249 6.96 5.65 -1.77
CA GLY A 249 7.14 6.94 -2.44
C GLY A 249 8.04 6.85 -3.68
N GLY A 250 8.76 5.75 -3.84
CA GLY A 250 9.52 5.44 -5.05
C GLY A 250 8.63 4.98 -6.23
N PRO A 251 9.17 4.88 -7.44
CA PRO A 251 8.41 4.53 -8.63
C PRO A 251 8.14 3.01 -8.73
N LEU A 252 6.97 2.67 -9.24
CA LEU A 252 6.66 1.37 -9.87
C LEU A 252 6.81 1.55 -11.39
N LEU A 253 7.75 0.81 -11.99
CA LEU A 253 8.15 0.95 -13.38
C LEU A 253 7.67 -0.24 -14.20
N ASN A 254 7.27 0.01 -15.45
CA ASN A 254 7.09 -1.07 -16.42
C ASN A 254 8.44 -1.52 -17.02
N ALA A 255 8.41 -2.56 -17.86
CA ALA A 255 9.62 -3.10 -18.50
C ALA A 255 10.38 -2.13 -19.42
N ARG A 256 9.80 -0.96 -19.76
CA ARG A 256 10.43 0.11 -20.55
C ARG A 256 11.07 1.21 -19.69
N GLY A 257 10.97 1.11 -18.37
CA GLY A 257 11.46 2.13 -17.43
C GLY A 257 10.54 3.34 -17.29
N GLU A 258 9.27 3.22 -17.70
CA GLU A 258 8.27 4.28 -17.51
C GLU A 258 7.54 4.05 -16.17
N VAL A 259 7.34 5.12 -15.40
CA VAL A 259 6.59 5.08 -14.14
C VAL A 259 5.12 4.85 -14.44
N ILE A 260 4.56 3.77 -13.90
CA ILE A 260 3.13 3.44 -14.00
C ILE A 260 2.41 3.55 -12.65
N GLY A 261 3.16 3.68 -11.55
CA GLY A 261 2.60 3.99 -10.24
C GLY A 261 3.65 4.50 -9.26
N MET A 262 3.19 4.93 -8.09
CA MET A 262 4.02 5.31 -6.95
C MET A 262 3.76 4.34 -5.81
N ASN A 263 4.80 3.65 -5.36
CA ASN A 263 4.70 2.61 -4.34
C ASN A 263 4.17 3.21 -3.03
N THR A 264 3.29 2.51 -2.34
CA THR A 264 2.82 2.91 -1.01
C THR A 264 2.70 1.70 -0.08
N ALA A 265 3.32 1.80 1.10
CA ALA A 265 3.33 0.75 2.10
C ALA A 265 2.14 0.90 3.06
N ILE A 266 0.95 0.49 2.61
CA ILE A 266 -0.32 0.73 3.32
C ILE A 266 -0.87 -0.44 4.14
N ILE A 267 -0.43 -1.67 3.90
CA ILE A 267 -0.92 -2.86 4.64
C ILE A 267 0.25 -3.57 5.31
N SER A 268 0.32 -3.47 6.64
CA SER A 268 1.27 -4.25 7.43
C SER A 268 0.87 -5.73 7.48
N GLY A 269 1.80 -6.63 7.13
CA GLY A 269 1.65 -8.08 7.34
C GLY A 269 1.02 -8.89 6.20
N ALA A 270 0.59 -8.25 5.10
CA ALA A 270 0.11 -8.94 3.91
C ALA A 270 1.29 -9.42 3.02
N GLN A 271 1.78 -10.64 3.26
CA GLN A 271 2.88 -11.20 2.46
C GLN A 271 2.47 -11.38 1.00
N GLY A 272 3.28 -10.86 0.08
CA GLY A 272 3.05 -10.99 -1.37
C GLY A 272 2.00 -10.03 -1.94
N LEU A 273 1.56 -9.02 -1.18
CA LEU A 273 0.65 -7.97 -1.65
C LEU A 273 1.33 -6.60 -1.53
N GLY A 274 1.72 -6.05 -2.68
CA GLY A 274 2.21 -4.69 -2.84
C GLY A 274 1.16 -3.79 -3.48
N PHE A 275 1.15 -2.51 -3.11
CA PHE A 275 0.23 -1.52 -3.65
C PHE A 275 0.96 -0.30 -4.18
N SER A 276 0.40 0.31 -5.22
CA SER A 276 0.90 1.54 -5.81
C SER A 276 -0.24 2.43 -6.26
N ILE A 277 -0.07 3.73 -6.09
CA ILE A 277 -1.00 4.75 -6.58
C ILE A 277 -0.78 4.89 -8.10
N PRO A 278 -1.81 4.77 -8.95
CA PRO A 278 -1.69 4.91 -10.41
C PRO A 278 -1.03 6.22 -10.82
N ILE A 279 -0.09 6.19 -11.76
CA ILE A 279 0.70 7.39 -12.11
C ILE A 279 -0.14 8.53 -12.67
N ASN A 280 -1.20 8.25 -13.43
CA ASN A 280 -2.09 9.29 -13.95
C ASN A 280 -2.74 10.05 -12.78
N ARG A 281 -3.15 9.32 -11.75
CA ARG A 281 -3.73 9.90 -10.54
C ARG A 281 -2.71 10.72 -9.75
N VAL A 282 -1.48 10.22 -9.61
CA VAL A 282 -0.38 10.97 -9.00
C VAL A 282 -0.11 12.26 -9.77
N GLN A 283 -0.12 12.22 -11.10
CA GLN A 283 0.11 13.38 -11.94
C GLN A 283 -0.96 14.47 -11.72
N GLU A 284 -2.25 14.12 -11.83
CA GLU A 284 -3.37 15.04 -11.59
C GLU A 284 -3.27 15.76 -10.23
N ILE A 285 -2.90 15.00 -9.20
CA ILE A 285 -2.77 15.51 -7.84
C ILE A 285 -1.53 16.41 -7.72
N SER A 286 -0.40 15.98 -8.27
CA SER A 286 0.83 16.75 -8.23
C SER A 286 0.71 18.11 -8.90
N GLU A 287 -0.04 18.21 -10.00
CA GLU A 287 -0.29 19.47 -10.70
C GLU A 287 -1.06 20.47 -9.82
N GLN A 288 -2.04 19.99 -9.05
CA GLN A 288 -2.76 20.80 -8.07
C GLN A 288 -1.87 21.21 -6.89
N LEU A 289 -1.08 20.28 -6.35
CA LEU A 289 -0.15 20.55 -5.26
C LEU A 289 0.93 21.57 -5.67
N ILE A 290 1.45 21.48 -6.90
CA ILE A 290 2.44 22.45 -7.42
C ILE A 290 1.83 23.83 -7.62
N SER A 291 0.60 23.91 -8.14
CA SER A 291 -0.03 25.19 -8.50
C SER A 291 -0.70 25.90 -7.32
N LYS A 292 -1.31 25.16 -6.38
CA LYS A 292 -2.14 25.69 -5.29
C LYS A 292 -1.62 25.35 -3.89
N GLY A 293 -0.69 24.41 -3.78
CA GLY A 293 -0.24 23.85 -2.50
C GLY A 293 -1.22 22.86 -1.85
N ARG A 294 -2.39 22.60 -2.47
CA ARG A 294 -3.43 21.70 -1.96
C ARG A 294 -4.26 21.11 -3.10
N VAL A 295 -4.95 20.01 -2.81
CA VAL A 295 -5.96 19.42 -3.70
C VAL A 295 -7.34 19.95 -3.31
N ASP A 296 -8.00 20.63 -4.23
CA ASP A 296 -9.37 21.09 -3.99
C ASP A 296 -10.33 19.93 -4.28
N ARG A 297 -11.17 19.57 -3.31
CA ARG A 297 -12.21 18.55 -3.47
C ARG A 297 -13.56 19.13 -3.16
N ALA A 298 -14.55 18.79 -3.99
CA ALA A 298 -15.93 19.06 -3.67
C ALA A 298 -16.42 18.16 -2.53
N TYR A 299 -17.29 18.72 -1.69
CA TYR A 299 -17.77 18.11 -0.48
C TYR A 299 -19.22 18.51 -0.23
N LEU A 300 -20.06 17.53 0.10
CA LEU A 300 -21.45 17.76 0.50
C LEU A 300 -21.65 17.77 2.01
N GLY A 301 -20.84 17.01 2.75
CA GLY A 301 -21.02 16.79 4.19
C GLY A 301 -22.15 15.86 4.54
N ILE A 302 -22.19 14.71 3.86
CA ILE A 302 -23.09 13.59 4.17
C ILE A 302 -22.29 12.34 4.46
N GLN A 303 -22.81 11.51 5.37
CA GLN A 303 -22.41 10.10 5.51
C GLN A 303 -23.46 9.26 4.80
N MET A 304 -22.98 8.29 4.04
CA MET A 304 -23.80 7.48 3.14
C MET A 304 -23.73 6.02 3.53
N LEU A 305 -24.81 5.31 3.27
CA LEU A 305 -24.89 3.87 3.35
C LEU A 305 -25.59 3.35 2.09
N THR A 306 -24.90 2.54 1.29
CA THR A 306 -25.52 1.87 0.14
C THR A 306 -26.56 0.89 0.66
N LEU A 307 -27.80 1.01 0.19
CA LEU A 307 -28.87 0.10 0.54
C LEU A 307 -28.78 -1.16 -0.31
N THR A 308 -28.96 -2.28 0.38
CA THR A 308 -29.31 -3.57 -0.22
C THR A 308 -30.55 -4.07 0.51
N PRO A 309 -31.32 -5.03 -0.06
CA PRO A 309 -32.49 -5.58 0.64
C PRO A 309 -32.17 -6.12 2.04
N GLU A 310 -30.95 -6.61 2.26
CA GLU A 310 -30.46 -7.05 3.56
C GLU A 310 -30.17 -5.86 4.50
N VAL A 311 -29.45 -4.84 4.01
CA VAL A 311 -29.13 -3.64 4.80
C VAL A 311 -30.40 -2.88 5.20
N ALA A 312 -31.34 -2.69 4.26
CA ALA A 312 -32.62 -2.03 4.52
C ALA A 312 -33.44 -2.79 5.58
N ARG A 313 -33.53 -4.12 5.47
CA ARG A 313 -34.20 -4.95 6.47
C ARG A 313 -33.54 -4.84 7.84
N ASN A 314 -32.21 -4.96 7.91
CA ASN A 314 -31.47 -4.87 9.17
C ASN A 314 -31.64 -3.50 9.84
N LEU A 315 -31.65 -2.40 9.07
CA LEU A 315 -31.92 -1.05 9.57
C LEU A 315 -33.33 -0.91 10.17
N ASN A 316 -34.33 -1.46 9.47
CA ASN A 316 -35.72 -1.40 9.90
C ASN A 316 -36.03 -2.32 11.08
N GLU A 317 -35.28 -3.41 11.24
CA GLU A 317 -35.40 -4.34 12.37
C GLU A 317 -34.65 -3.86 13.63
N ASP A 318 -33.63 -3.00 13.48
CA ASP A 318 -32.90 -2.44 14.62
C ASP A 318 -33.67 -1.26 15.27
N PRO A 319 -34.23 -1.43 16.48
CA PRO A 319 -34.97 -0.36 17.16
C PRO A 319 -34.09 0.83 17.56
N ASN A 320 -32.76 0.71 17.47
CA ASN A 320 -31.80 1.78 17.81
C ASN A 320 -31.28 2.54 16.58
N SER A 321 -31.63 2.12 15.36
CA SER A 321 -31.14 2.76 14.14
C SER A 321 -31.57 4.23 14.04
N GLY A 322 -32.73 4.56 14.60
CA GLY A 322 -33.34 5.89 14.53
C GLY A 322 -33.75 6.30 13.11
N LEU A 323 -33.68 5.38 12.15
CA LEU A 323 -33.95 5.58 10.74
C LEU A 323 -34.87 4.45 10.25
N PHE A 324 -35.82 4.79 9.39
CA PHE A 324 -36.69 3.84 8.73
C PHE A 324 -36.65 4.13 7.24
N VAL A 325 -36.54 3.08 6.42
CA VAL A 325 -36.40 3.19 4.97
C VAL A 325 -37.37 2.23 4.28
N GLU A 326 -38.12 2.71 3.29
CA GLU A 326 -39.05 1.87 2.52
C GLU A 326 -38.36 1.28 1.27
N GLU A 327 -37.33 1.97 0.82
CA GLU A 327 -36.54 1.69 -0.36
C GLU A 327 -35.57 0.55 -0.08
N GLU A 328 -35.53 -0.44 -0.98
CA GLU A 328 -34.62 -1.58 -0.87
C GLU A 328 -33.27 -1.33 -1.57
N GLU A 329 -33.21 -0.28 -2.40
CA GLU A 329 -32.05 0.09 -3.25
C GLU A 329 -31.84 1.61 -3.22
N GLY A 330 -30.63 2.05 -3.57
CA GLY A 330 -30.20 3.45 -3.53
C GLY A 330 -29.22 3.74 -2.41
N VAL A 331 -29.02 5.03 -2.09
CA VAL A 331 -28.02 5.44 -1.09
C VAL A 331 -28.66 6.24 0.03
N LEU A 332 -28.75 5.63 1.21
CA LEU A 332 -29.28 6.26 2.42
C LEU A 332 -28.27 7.29 2.96
N ILE A 333 -28.76 8.51 3.23
CA ILE A 333 -28.05 9.50 4.02
C ILE A 333 -28.23 9.13 5.49
N SER A 334 -27.19 8.58 6.12
CA SER A 334 -27.22 8.20 7.53
C SER A 334 -26.96 9.39 8.45
N ARG A 335 -26.21 10.38 7.98
CA ARG A 335 -25.92 11.62 8.73
C ARG A 335 -25.64 12.77 7.77
N VAL A 336 -26.04 13.97 8.20
CA VAL A 336 -25.64 15.23 7.57
C VAL A 336 -24.79 16.02 8.57
N VAL A 337 -23.66 16.55 8.12
CA VAL A 337 -22.78 17.38 8.94
C VAL A 337 -23.42 18.76 9.11
N PRO A 338 -23.66 19.23 10.35
CA PRO A 338 -24.29 20.53 10.59
C PRO A 338 -23.52 21.68 9.92
N GLY A 339 -24.25 22.59 9.29
CA GLY A 339 -23.68 23.73 8.58
C GLY A 339 -22.99 23.38 7.27
N ALA A 340 -22.86 22.10 6.90
CA ALA A 340 -22.26 21.68 5.63
C ALA A 340 -23.17 22.00 4.43
N PRO A 341 -22.67 21.91 3.19
CA PRO A 341 -23.45 22.19 1.99
C PRO A 341 -24.79 21.45 1.89
N ALA A 342 -24.82 20.16 2.23
CA ALA A 342 -26.02 19.35 2.24
C ALA A 342 -27.06 19.83 3.26
N ASP A 343 -26.63 20.17 4.47
CA ASP A 343 -27.49 20.72 5.53
C ASP A 343 -28.15 22.04 5.09
N ARG A 344 -27.34 22.95 4.53
CA ARG A 344 -27.81 24.25 4.02
C ARG A 344 -28.78 24.11 2.84
N ALA A 345 -28.63 23.06 2.04
CA ALA A 345 -29.54 22.73 0.95
C ALA A 345 -30.82 22.01 1.41
N GLY A 346 -30.86 21.54 2.66
CA GLY A 346 -32.02 20.87 3.25
C GLY A 346 -32.08 19.36 3.04
N LEU A 347 -30.95 18.72 2.68
CA LEU A 347 -30.79 17.26 2.79
C LEU A 347 -30.80 16.86 4.27
N ARG A 348 -31.30 15.66 4.55
CA ARG A 348 -31.50 15.17 5.92
C ARG A 348 -31.08 13.71 6.04
N ALA A 349 -30.77 13.30 7.27
CA ALA A 349 -30.67 11.89 7.57
C ALA A 349 -32.03 11.21 7.33
N GLY A 350 -32.02 10.03 6.72
CA GLY A 350 -33.23 9.32 6.28
C GLY A 350 -33.63 9.57 4.82
N ASP A 351 -33.00 10.54 4.13
CA ASP A 351 -33.17 10.67 2.69
C ASP A 351 -32.47 9.52 1.96
N VAL A 352 -33.11 8.95 0.94
CA VAL A 352 -32.50 7.97 0.04
C VAL A 352 -32.19 8.63 -1.29
N ILE A 353 -30.91 8.81 -1.61
CA ILE A 353 -30.48 9.34 -2.91
C ILE A 353 -30.70 8.25 -3.95
N VAL A 354 -31.43 8.60 -5.01
CA VAL A 354 -31.72 7.71 -6.14
C VAL A 354 -31.09 8.21 -7.44
N GLN A 355 -30.89 9.54 -7.57
CA GLN A 355 -30.30 10.15 -8.75
C GLN A 355 -29.49 11.39 -8.38
N VAL A 356 -28.37 11.59 -9.09
CA VAL A 356 -27.60 12.84 -9.01
C VAL A 356 -27.35 13.35 -10.42
N GLY A 357 -27.79 14.57 -10.70
CA GLY A 357 -27.87 15.10 -12.06
C GLY A 357 -28.83 14.26 -12.91
N ASN A 358 -28.29 13.60 -13.94
CA ASN A 358 -29.02 12.69 -14.82
C ASN A 358 -28.54 11.24 -14.71
N VAL A 359 -27.84 10.90 -13.62
CA VAL A 359 -27.23 9.58 -13.43
C VAL A 359 -27.86 8.91 -12.21
N GLU A 360 -28.40 7.71 -12.40
CA GLU A 360 -28.92 6.87 -11.32
C GLU A 360 -27.78 6.44 -10.39
N MET A 361 -28.04 6.42 -9.09
CA MET A 361 -27.01 6.19 -8.07
C MET A 361 -27.30 4.90 -7.29
N PRO A 362 -26.81 3.74 -7.75
CA PRO A 362 -27.00 2.47 -7.07
C PRO A 362 -26.13 2.33 -5.82
N ASP A 363 -25.00 3.05 -5.75
CA ASP A 363 -24.07 2.96 -4.64
C ASP A 363 -23.41 4.30 -4.25
N SER A 364 -22.93 4.33 -3.01
CA SER A 364 -22.30 5.50 -2.39
C SER A 364 -20.95 5.88 -2.99
N ARG A 365 -20.24 4.95 -3.65
CA ARG A 365 -18.94 5.22 -4.30
C ARG A 365 -19.14 6.02 -5.57
N GLU A 366 -20.14 5.70 -6.37
CA GLU A 366 -20.50 6.48 -7.56
C GLU A 366 -20.90 7.92 -7.19
N ILE A 367 -21.70 8.10 -6.13
CA ILE A 367 -22.02 9.44 -5.62
C ILE A 367 -20.75 10.17 -5.20
N GLN A 368 -19.86 9.52 -4.46
CA GLN A 368 -18.61 10.14 -4.03
C GLN A 368 -17.75 10.59 -5.22
N GLN A 369 -17.55 9.72 -6.21
CA GLN A 369 -16.77 10.03 -7.41
C GLN A 369 -17.38 11.19 -8.21
N LEU A 370 -18.71 11.18 -8.38
CA LEU A 370 -19.42 12.24 -9.09
C LEU A 370 -19.31 13.58 -8.37
N VAL A 371 -19.48 13.59 -7.04
CA VAL A 371 -19.29 14.79 -6.23
C VAL A 371 -17.85 15.29 -6.34
N GLU A 372 -16.85 14.42 -6.21
CA GLU A 372 -15.43 14.82 -6.29
C GLU A 372 -15.04 15.34 -7.69
N ALA A 373 -15.70 14.87 -8.75
CA ALA A 373 -15.54 15.38 -10.12
C ALA A 373 -16.29 16.69 -10.39
N THR A 374 -17.23 17.08 -9.53
CA THR A 374 -18.02 18.30 -9.68
C THR A 374 -17.23 19.52 -9.21
N PRO A 375 -17.15 20.62 -9.99
CA PRO A 375 -16.55 21.86 -9.53
C PRO A 375 -17.21 22.42 -8.27
N ILE A 376 -16.38 22.95 -7.37
CA ILE A 376 -16.86 23.60 -6.14
C ILE A 376 -17.80 24.76 -6.50
N ASN A 377 -18.91 24.88 -5.76
CA ASN A 377 -20.01 25.82 -5.94
C ASN A 377 -20.91 25.60 -7.17
N GLU A 378 -20.61 24.63 -8.03
CA GLU A 378 -21.50 24.27 -9.13
C GLU A 378 -22.79 23.62 -8.58
N PRO A 379 -23.99 24.03 -9.03
CA PRO A 379 -25.22 23.46 -8.51
C PRO A 379 -25.41 22.02 -9.02
N LEU A 380 -25.58 21.11 -8.08
CA LEU A 380 -25.82 19.70 -8.31
C LEU A 380 -27.26 19.36 -7.92
N SER A 381 -28.04 18.85 -8.87
CA SER A 381 -29.40 18.39 -8.61
C SER A 381 -29.34 16.99 -8.00
N VAL A 382 -29.95 16.78 -6.84
CA VAL A 382 -30.01 15.48 -6.16
C VAL A 382 -31.47 15.09 -6.01
N GLU A 383 -31.87 13.96 -6.58
CA GLU A 383 -33.18 13.38 -6.36
C GLU A 383 -33.10 12.41 -5.19
N VAL A 384 -33.94 12.66 -4.19
CA VAL A 384 -34.03 11.84 -2.98
C VAL A 384 -35.46 11.39 -2.77
N ILE A 385 -35.62 10.21 -2.16
CA ILE A 385 -36.88 9.80 -1.56
C ILE A 385 -36.82 10.11 -0.07
N ARG A 386 -37.84 10.83 0.42
CA ARG A 386 -38.00 11.17 1.82
C ARG A 386 -39.39 10.75 2.27
N GLN A 387 -39.47 9.78 3.18
CA GLN A 387 -40.75 9.26 3.68
C GLN A 387 -41.67 8.81 2.52
N GLY A 388 -41.10 8.07 1.55
CA GLY A 388 -41.80 7.56 0.37
C GLY A 388 -42.18 8.62 -0.68
N GLN A 389 -41.76 9.88 -0.52
CA GLN A 389 -42.04 10.96 -1.49
C GLN A 389 -40.76 11.40 -2.22
N PRO A 390 -40.76 11.48 -3.57
CA PRO A 390 -39.63 11.99 -4.32
C PRO A 390 -39.50 13.50 -4.16
N LEU A 391 -38.26 13.97 -3.96
CA LEU A 391 -37.89 15.37 -3.82
C LEU A 391 -36.63 15.65 -4.63
N THR A 392 -36.61 16.76 -5.35
CA THR A 392 -35.39 17.27 -5.99
C THR A 392 -34.81 18.39 -5.16
N ILE A 393 -33.57 18.22 -4.71
CA ILE A 393 -32.83 19.19 -3.90
C ILE A 393 -31.58 19.62 -4.66
N THR A 394 -31.41 20.92 -4.90
CA THR A 394 -30.18 21.45 -5.48
C THR A 394 -29.18 21.77 -4.38
N VAL A 395 -28.04 21.10 -4.41
CA VAL A 395 -26.92 21.33 -3.48
C VAL A 395 -25.77 21.98 -4.22
N ARG A 396 -25.02 22.86 -3.56
CA ARG A 396 -23.78 23.43 -4.11
C ARG A 396 -22.60 22.88 -3.33
N PRO A 397 -21.79 21.95 -3.87
CA PRO A 397 -20.66 21.40 -3.15
C PRO A 397 -19.70 22.50 -2.67
N GLY A 398 -19.25 22.38 -1.43
CA GLY A 398 -18.24 23.26 -0.85
C GLY A 398 -16.84 22.64 -0.98
N PRO A 399 -15.78 23.36 -0.60
CA PRO A 399 -14.47 22.77 -0.44
C PRO A 399 -14.52 21.73 0.69
N PHE A 400 -13.84 20.60 0.50
CA PHE A 400 -13.61 19.61 1.54
C PHE A 400 -12.86 20.28 2.71
N PRO A 401 -13.35 20.17 3.95
CA PRO A 401 -12.67 20.75 5.09
C PRO A 401 -11.33 20.03 5.27
N LEU A 402 -10.24 20.77 5.18
CA LEU A 402 -8.96 20.29 5.71
C LEU A 402 -9.15 20.23 7.23
N GLN A 403 -8.80 19.11 7.86
CA GLN A 403 -8.74 19.08 9.33
C GLN A 403 -7.80 20.21 9.76
N GLU A 404 -8.35 21.27 10.35
CA GLU A 404 -7.55 22.16 11.17
C GLU A 404 -7.09 21.30 12.35
N GLU A 405 -5.77 21.15 12.50
CA GLU A 405 -5.20 20.60 13.73
C GLU A 405 -5.77 21.41 14.91
N GLU A 406 -6.51 20.74 15.80
CA GLU A 406 -6.91 21.33 17.09
C GLU A 406 -5.70 21.64 17.96
#